data_AF-A0A3D2EY07-F1
#
_entry.id   AF-A0A3D2EY07-F1
#
_cell.length_a   1.000
_cell.length_b   1.000
_cell.length_c   1.000
_cell.angle_alpha   90.00
_cell.angle_beta   90.00
_cell.angle_gamma   90.00
#
_symmetry.space_group_name_H-M   'P 1'
#
loop_
_entity.id
_entity.type
_entity.pdbx_description
1 polymer ?
#
loop_
_entity_poly.entity_id
_entity_poly.type
_entity_poly.pdbx_seq_one_letter_code
_entity_poly.pdbx_strand_id
1 'polypeptide(L)'
;MEGEGSGVRSNKTRTEEDILKSMRQNHRNLIRRAEREDIEVIASTDPNKDIEEFFWLYDETRKRHHFVPYPNNFIRSQVKRFAERNECTLYLAKYQNEVLAASVHMHLGGETSYHHGASTHKYPKLPASYALQWRAIKDALSRGDHMFNFWGISPEGARNPTSPFRLRRARHPFAGVRTFKTGFGGELLELVHCMDIPVSNKYYLTRAFETYRKWKRGF
;
A
#
# COMPACT_ATOMS: atom_id res chain seq x y z
N MET A 1 11.19 -31.15 -20.39
CA MET A 1 9.85 -31.07 -21.01
C MET A 1 9.45 -29.62 -21.05
N GLU A 2 9.39 -29.10 -22.26
CA GLU A 2 9.23 -27.70 -22.63
C GLU A 2 7.87 -27.16 -22.23
N GLY A 3 7.85 -25.88 -21.82
CA GLY A 3 6.63 -25.12 -21.61
C GLY A 3 6.85 -23.72 -22.20
N GLU A 4 6.66 -23.60 -23.50
CA GLU A 4 6.48 -22.31 -24.16
C GLU A 4 5.18 -21.67 -23.68
N GLY A 5 5.27 -20.80 -22.68
CA GLY A 5 4.22 -19.86 -22.33
C GLY A 5 4.36 -18.62 -23.20
N SER A 6 3.64 -18.56 -24.32
CA SER A 6 3.48 -17.37 -25.16
C SER A 6 2.68 -16.29 -24.40
N GLY A 7 3.34 -15.61 -23.47
CA GLY A 7 2.83 -14.40 -22.86
C GLY A 7 2.88 -13.27 -23.87
N VAL A 8 1.77 -13.03 -24.57
CA VAL A 8 1.57 -11.77 -25.31
C VAL A 8 1.58 -10.65 -24.25
N ARG A 9 2.74 -10.03 -24.01
CA ARG A 9 2.81 -8.74 -23.33
C ARG A 9 2.02 -7.78 -24.19
N SER A 10 0.77 -7.53 -23.81
CA SER A 10 -0.05 -6.50 -24.43
C SER A 10 0.72 -5.19 -24.32
N ASN A 11 1.32 -4.77 -25.43
CA ASN A 11 2.13 -3.56 -25.56
C ASN A 11 1.23 -2.31 -25.63
N LYS A 12 0.13 -2.32 -24.87
CA LYS A 12 -0.83 -1.23 -24.83
C LYS A 12 -0.58 -0.44 -23.55
N THR A 13 0.08 0.70 -23.69
CA THR A 13 0.14 1.72 -22.65
C THR A 13 -1.28 2.04 -22.21
N ARG A 14 -1.64 1.67 -20.97
CA ARG A 14 -2.97 1.96 -20.41
C ARG A 14 -3.07 3.45 -20.14
N THR A 15 -4.18 4.07 -20.52
CA THR A 15 -4.45 5.48 -20.20
C THR A 15 -4.98 5.63 -18.77
N GLU A 16 -5.03 6.86 -18.26
CA GLU A 16 -5.68 7.15 -16.98
C GLU A 16 -7.15 6.69 -16.99
N GLU A 17 -7.88 6.94 -18.09
CA GLU A 17 -9.26 6.48 -18.26
C GLU A 17 -9.40 4.97 -18.22
N ASP A 18 -8.46 4.22 -18.82
CA ASP A 18 -8.47 2.76 -18.78
C ASP A 18 -8.32 2.24 -17.34
N ILE A 19 -7.38 2.83 -16.57
CA ILE A 19 -7.22 2.48 -15.15
C ILE A 19 -8.48 2.85 -14.38
N LEU A 20 -9.01 4.06 -14.55
CA LEU A 20 -10.19 4.53 -13.82
C LEU A 20 -11.39 3.61 -14.08
N LYS A 21 -11.60 3.18 -15.33
CA LYS A 21 -12.66 2.20 -15.70
C LYS A 21 -12.48 0.85 -15.01
N SER A 22 -11.24 0.39 -14.80
CA SER A 22 -10.94 -0.88 -14.12
C SER A 22 -11.18 -0.85 -12.60
N MET A 23 -11.27 0.34 -11.99
CA MET A 23 -11.48 0.47 -10.55
C MET A 23 -12.87 -0.01 -10.10
N ARG A 24 -13.06 -0.19 -8.79
CA ARG A 24 -14.41 -0.37 -8.23
C ARG A 24 -15.22 0.92 -8.36
N GLN A 25 -16.54 0.80 -8.55
CA GLN A 25 -17.43 1.97 -8.65
C GLN A 25 -17.29 2.94 -7.47
N ASN A 26 -17.16 2.42 -6.24
CA ASN A 26 -16.98 3.25 -5.06
C ASN A 26 -15.68 4.07 -5.14
N HIS A 27 -14.55 3.45 -5.51
CA HIS A 27 -13.27 4.13 -5.66
C HIS A 27 -13.32 5.24 -6.71
N ARG A 28 -13.91 4.96 -7.89
CA ARG A 28 -14.13 6.00 -8.91
C ARG A 28 -14.93 7.17 -8.37
N ASN A 29 -16.00 6.89 -7.62
CA ASN A 29 -16.86 7.92 -7.06
C ASN A 29 -16.12 8.76 -6.00
N LEU A 30 -15.30 8.12 -5.16
CA LEU A 30 -14.51 8.81 -4.14
C LEU A 30 -13.41 9.67 -4.76
N ILE A 31 -12.76 9.21 -5.84
CA ILE A 31 -11.78 10.02 -6.60
C ILE A 31 -12.45 11.26 -7.19
N ARG A 32 -13.56 11.10 -7.93
CA ARG A 32 -14.32 12.22 -8.50
C ARG A 32 -14.94 13.14 -7.45
N ARG A 33 -15.19 12.62 -6.25
CA ARG A 33 -15.64 13.42 -5.11
C ARG A 33 -14.50 14.25 -4.53
N ALA A 34 -13.30 13.68 -4.42
CA ALA A 34 -12.12 14.41 -3.96
C ALA A 34 -11.84 15.65 -4.81
N GLU A 35 -11.95 15.52 -6.13
CA GLU A 35 -11.77 16.61 -7.10
C GLU A 35 -12.78 17.75 -6.91
N ARG A 36 -13.95 17.48 -6.31
CA ARG A 36 -15.00 18.47 -6.03
C ARG A 36 -14.97 19.01 -4.60
N GLU A 37 -14.20 18.39 -3.72
CA GLU A 37 -14.12 18.72 -2.29
C GLU A 37 -12.82 19.45 -1.95
N ASP A 38 -12.24 20.18 -2.90
CA ASP A 38 -11.02 21.00 -2.76
C ASP A 38 -9.84 20.27 -2.10
N ILE A 39 -9.72 18.96 -2.36
CA ILE A 39 -8.58 18.17 -1.91
C ILE A 39 -7.47 18.33 -2.94
N GLU A 40 -6.42 19.04 -2.56
CA GLU A 40 -5.21 19.18 -3.36
C GLU A 40 -4.23 18.06 -3.00
N VAL A 41 -3.64 17.40 -4.00
CA VAL A 41 -2.54 16.46 -3.77
C VAL A 41 -1.27 16.99 -4.40
N ILE A 42 -0.26 17.21 -3.57
CA ILE A 42 1.06 17.69 -3.99
C ILE A 42 2.10 16.58 -3.86
N ALA A 43 2.98 16.49 -4.85
CA ALA A 43 4.26 15.81 -4.71
C ALA A 43 5.22 16.78 -4.01
N SER A 44 5.81 16.35 -2.89
CA SER A 44 6.73 17.18 -2.12
C SER A 44 7.97 17.54 -2.94
N THR A 45 8.34 18.82 -2.94
CA THR A 45 9.59 19.31 -3.52
C THR A 45 10.78 19.18 -2.57
N ASP A 46 10.51 18.99 -1.27
CA ASP A 46 11.53 18.71 -0.24
C ASP A 46 11.03 17.59 0.69
N PRO A 47 11.12 16.32 0.26
CA PRO A 47 10.65 15.19 1.05
C PRO A 47 11.36 15.06 2.41
N ASN A 48 12.58 15.58 2.56
CA ASN A 48 13.32 15.51 3.82
C ASN A 48 12.73 16.42 4.89
N LYS A 49 12.19 17.58 4.49
CA LYS A 49 11.47 18.49 5.36
C LYS A 49 10.03 18.05 5.59
N ASP A 50 9.33 17.70 4.52
CA ASP A 50 7.90 17.40 4.56
C ASP A 50 7.57 16.06 5.24
N ILE A 51 8.57 15.20 5.48
CA ILE A 51 8.37 13.92 6.18
C ILE A 51 7.87 14.10 7.62
N GLU A 52 8.05 15.27 8.24
CA GLU A 52 7.48 15.54 9.56
C GLU A 52 5.94 15.47 9.55
N GLU A 53 5.29 15.96 8.49
CA GLU A 53 3.84 15.86 8.30
C GLU A 53 3.39 14.39 8.25
N PHE A 54 4.17 13.57 7.54
CA PHE A 54 3.94 12.12 7.50
C PHE A 54 4.09 11.50 8.88
N PHE A 55 5.09 11.86 9.68
CA PHE A 55 5.28 11.28 11.01
C PHE A 55 4.18 11.64 11.99
N TRP A 56 3.68 12.87 11.93
CA TRP A 56 2.51 13.26 12.70
C TRP A 56 1.29 12.39 12.35
N LEU A 57 0.96 12.27 11.06
CA LEU A 57 -0.12 11.41 10.57
C LEU A 57 0.10 9.93 10.91
N TYR A 58 1.36 9.46 10.88
CA TYR A 58 1.72 8.07 11.13
C TYR A 58 1.48 7.70 12.59
N ASP A 59 1.77 8.60 13.52
CA ASP A 59 1.44 8.41 14.94
C ASP A 59 -0.08 8.42 15.18
N GLU A 60 -0.85 9.30 14.52
CA GLU A 60 -2.32 9.25 14.58
C GLU A 60 -2.87 7.92 14.06
N THR A 61 -2.34 7.46 12.91
CA THR A 61 -2.73 6.20 12.28
C THR A 61 -2.40 5.02 13.19
N ARG A 62 -1.22 5.05 13.84
CA ARG A 62 -0.79 4.06 14.83
C ARG A 62 -1.71 4.05 16.05
N LYS A 63 -2.04 5.20 16.63
CA LYS A 63 -2.96 5.32 17.77
C LYS A 63 -4.34 4.74 17.43
N ARG A 64 -4.83 4.99 16.22
CA ARG A 64 -6.13 4.50 15.73
C ARG A 64 -6.17 3.00 15.43
N HIS A 65 -5.12 2.45 14.83
CA HIS A 65 -5.09 1.06 14.37
C HIS A 65 -4.30 0.11 15.29
N HIS A 66 -3.66 0.63 16.35
CA HIS A 66 -2.94 -0.12 17.37
C HIS A 66 -1.88 -1.10 16.83
N PHE A 67 -1.12 -0.69 15.81
CA PHE A 67 0.01 -1.47 15.28
C PHE A 67 1.35 -1.00 15.87
N VAL A 68 2.39 -1.82 15.72
CA VAL A 68 3.77 -1.45 16.06
C VAL A 68 4.37 -0.71 14.86
N PRO A 69 4.68 0.58 14.99
CA PRO A 69 5.22 1.38 13.89
C PRO A 69 6.69 1.02 13.63
N TYR A 70 7.16 1.32 12.42
CA TYR A 70 8.59 1.43 12.20
C TYR A 70 9.13 2.67 12.94
N PRO A 71 10.38 2.66 13.43
CA PRO A 71 10.99 3.86 13.99
C PRO A 71 11.05 4.99 12.95
N ASN A 72 10.77 6.24 13.36
CA ASN A 72 10.79 7.38 12.43
C ASN A 72 12.14 7.51 11.70
N ASN A 73 13.26 7.25 12.40
CA ASN A 73 14.59 7.28 11.79
C ASN A 73 14.78 6.25 10.67
N PHE A 74 14.09 5.10 10.73
CA PHE A 74 14.14 4.11 9.65
C PHE A 74 13.47 4.66 8.39
N ILE A 75 12.27 5.24 8.52
CA ILE A 75 11.54 5.83 7.39
C ILE A 75 12.28 7.07 6.86
N ARG A 76 12.79 7.92 7.75
CA ARG A 76 13.58 9.11 7.38
C ARG A 76 14.82 8.72 6.57
N SER A 77 15.53 7.68 7.00
CA SER A 77 16.73 7.20 6.30
C SER A 77 16.40 6.70 4.88
N GLN A 78 15.27 6.03 4.70
CA GLN A 78 14.80 5.63 3.37
C GLN A 78 14.48 6.86 2.50
N VAL A 79 13.63 7.76 2.99
CA VAL A 79 13.22 8.97 2.23
C VAL A 79 14.45 9.78 1.83
N LYS A 80 15.37 10.03 2.77
CA LYS A 80 16.63 10.73 2.48
C LYS A 80 17.41 10.04 1.36
N ARG A 81 17.64 8.73 1.50
CA ARG A 81 18.50 7.97 0.58
C ARG A 81 17.94 7.90 -0.85
N PHE A 82 16.63 7.76 -0.99
CA PHE A 82 15.97 7.56 -2.29
C PHE A 82 15.50 8.87 -2.92
N ALA A 83 15.11 9.90 -2.13
CA ALA A 83 14.72 11.20 -2.69
C ALA A 83 15.89 11.91 -3.37
N GLU A 84 17.11 11.81 -2.83
CA GLU A 84 18.34 12.33 -3.46
C GLU A 84 18.61 11.74 -4.86
N ARG A 85 18.02 10.58 -5.18
CA ARG A 85 18.13 9.89 -6.47
C ARG A 85 16.90 10.02 -7.34
N ASN A 86 15.91 10.82 -6.93
CA ASN A 86 14.60 10.88 -7.57
C ASN A 86 13.88 9.49 -7.62
N GLU A 87 14.21 8.61 -6.68
CA GLU A 87 13.68 7.24 -6.54
C GLU A 87 12.62 7.17 -5.42
N CYS A 88 12.19 8.32 -4.88
CA CYS A 88 11.16 8.39 -3.85
C CYS A 88 10.31 9.65 -4.02
N THR A 89 8.99 9.50 -3.94
CA THR A 89 8.06 10.63 -3.87
C THR A 89 7.25 10.56 -2.57
N LEU A 90 7.27 11.67 -1.81
CA LEU A 90 6.34 11.90 -0.71
C LEU A 90 5.15 12.72 -1.24
N TYR A 91 3.95 12.15 -1.19
CA TYR A 91 2.72 12.87 -1.52
C TYR A 91 2.02 13.35 -0.26
N LEU A 92 1.46 14.55 -0.32
CA LEU A 92 0.63 15.16 0.73
C LEU A 92 -0.73 15.52 0.12
N ALA A 93 -1.81 15.04 0.73
CA ALA A 93 -3.17 15.47 0.41
C ALA A 93 -3.60 16.54 1.41
N LYS A 94 -3.88 17.73 0.90
CA LYS A 94 -4.25 18.92 1.65
C LYS A 94 -5.72 19.26 1.48
N TYR A 95 -6.32 19.78 2.53
CA TYR A 95 -7.65 20.39 2.52
C TYR A 95 -7.59 21.60 3.45
N GLN A 96 -8.00 22.78 2.95
CA GLN A 96 -7.97 24.02 3.74
C GLN A 96 -6.62 24.29 4.42
N ASN A 97 -5.51 24.10 3.68
CA ASN A 97 -4.13 24.21 4.15
C ASN A 97 -3.67 23.19 5.20
N GLU A 98 -4.49 22.18 5.53
CA GLU A 98 -4.12 21.10 6.44
C GLU A 98 -3.81 19.80 5.69
N VAL A 99 -2.75 19.10 6.09
CA VAL A 99 -2.41 17.78 5.52
C VAL A 99 -3.29 16.71 6.16
N LEU A 100 -4.14 16.07 5.37
CA LEU A 100 -5.07 15.03 5.83
C LEU A 100 -4.54 13.61 5.62
N ALA A 101 -3.74 13.40 4.58
CA ALA A 101 -3.12 12.13 4.29
C ALA A 101 -1.76 12.34 3.65
N ALA A 102 -0.84 11.41 3.90
CA ALA A 102 0.48 11.41 3.31
C ALA A 102 0.88 9.99 2.92
N SER A 103 1.72 9.86 1.89
CA SER A 103 2.30 8.57 1.51
C SER A 103 3.68 8.71 0.90
N VAL A 104 4.54 7.75 1.22
CA VAL A 104 5.86 7.57 0.63
C VAL A 104 5.79 6.47 -0.42
N HIS A 105 6.24 6.77 -1.63
CA HIS A 105 6.35 5.84 -2.75
C HIS A 105 7.79 5.70 -3.18
N MET A 106 8.22 4.50 -3.51
CA MET A 106 9.54 4.20 -4.05
C MET A 106 9.45 3.90 -5.54
N HIS A 107 10.46 4.28 -6.32
CA HIS A 107 10.53 4.12 -7.76
C HIS A 107 11.78 3.35 -8.15
N LEU A 108 11.63 2.20 -8.79
CA LEU A 108 12.76 1.40 -9.25
C LEU A 108 12.37 0.48 -10.40
N GLY A 109 13.18 0.44 -11.46
CA GLY A 109 13.02 -0.53 -12.54
C GLY A 109 11.68 -0.44 -13.29
N GLY A 110 11.04 0.74 -13.33
CA GLY A 110 9.71 0.93 -13.91
C GLY A 110 8.55 0.48 -13.01
N GLU A 111 8.80 0.28 -11.72
CA GLU A 111 7.79 0.06 -10.68
C GLU A 111 7.69 1.29 -9.77
N THR A 112 6.45 1.72 -9.49
CA THR A 112 6.13 2.58 -8.35
C THR A 112 5.48 1.77 -7.24
N SER A 113 6.06 1.81 -6.05
CA SER A 113 5.69 0.98 -4.91
C SER A 113 5.11 1.85 -3.78
N TYR A 114 3.85 1.63 -3.39
CA TYR A 114 3.20 2.30 -2.26
C TYR A 114 3.76 1.76 -0.93
N HIS A 115 4.80 2.43 -0.42
CA HIS A 115 5.65 1.88 0.64
C HIS A 115 5.11 2.22 2.04
N HIS A 116 4.73 3.46 2.27
CA HIS A 116 4.14 3.91 3.53
C HIS A 116 2.96 4.85 3.28
N GLY A 117 1.96 4.81 4.15
CA GLY A 117 0.87 5.77 4.12
C GLY A 117 0.24 5.97 5.49
N ALA A 118 -0.26 7.17 5.71
CA ALA A 118 -0.86 7.61 6.95
C ALA A 118 -1.94 8.65 6.68
N SER A 119 -2.92 8.74 7.57
CA SER A 119 -4.01 9.71 7.45
C SER A 119 -4.66 10.05 8.79
N THR A 120 -5.14 11.28 8.89
CA THR A 120 -5.89 11.76 10.05
C THR A 120 -7.33 11.25 10.01
N HIS A 121 -8.00 11.27 11.18
CA HIS A 121 -9.44 11.05 11.28
C HIS A 121 -10.23 12.35 11.47
N LYS A 122 -9.59 13.52 11.37
CA LYS A 122 -10.22 14.83 11.57
C LYS A 122 -11.41 15.07 10.61
N TYR A 123 -11.28 14.65 9.35
CA TYR A 123 -12.34 14.76 8.33
C TYR A 123 -12.64 13.39 7.70
N PRO A 124 -13.32 12.49 8.42
CA PRO A 124 -13.43 11.08 8.03
C PRO A 124 -14.25 10.85 6.76
N LYS A 125 -15.05 11.84 6.35
CA LYS A 125 -15.86 11.80 5.13
C LYS A 125 -15.06 12.22 3.89
N LEU A 126 -13.93 12.93 4.04
CA LEU A 126 -13.15 13.42 2.91
C LEU A 126 -12.29 12.29 2.33
N PRO A 127 -12.35 12.04 1.01
CA PRO A 127 -11.62 10.95 0.36
C PRO A 127 -10.13 11.24 0.11
N ALA A 128 -9.43 11.87 1.07
CA ALA A 128 -8.04 12.32 0.90
C ALA A 128 -7.06 11.20 0.51
N SER A 129 -7.16 10.04 1.17
CA SER A 129 -6.31 8.89 0.82
C SER A 129 -6.60 8.32 -0.57
N TYR A 130 -7.81 8.48 -1.10
CA TYR A 130 -8.16 8.04 -2.45
C TYR A 130 -7.59 8.98 -3.52
N ALA A 131 -7.74 10.29 -3.30
CA ALA A 131 -7.14 11.32 -4.14
C ALA A 131 -5.62 11.14 -4.24
N LEU A 132 -4.99 10.89 -3.08
CA LEU A 132 -3.56 10.74 -2.94
C LEU A 132 -3.01 9.54 -3.73
N GLN A 133 -3.66 8.37 -3.62
CA GLN A 133 -3.24 7.21 -4.41
C GLN A 133 -3.52 7.39 -5.90
N TRP A 134 -4.64 8.05 -6.25
CA TRP A 134 -4.93 8.34 -7.65
C TRP A 134 -3.86 9.25 -8.27
N ARG A 135 -3.45 10.30 -7.57
CA ARG A 135 -2.34 11.15 -8.01
C ARG A 135 -1.06 10.35 -8.21
N ALA A 136 -0.69 9.49 -7.26
CA ALA A 136 0.50 8.66 -7.36
C ALA A 136 0.46 7.70 -8.56
N ILE A 137 -0.71 7.13 -8.88
CA ILE A 137 -0.93 6.29 -10.07
C ILE A 137 -0.74 7.11 -11.36
N LYS A 138 -1.33 8.30 -11.45
CA LYS A 138 -1.15 9.19 -12.61
C LYS A 138 0.30 9.57 -12.82
N ASP A 139 0.99 9.92 -11.73
CA ASP A 139 2.41 10.28 -11.80
C ASP A 139 3.27 9.08 -12.21
N ALA A 140 2.93 7.85 -11.78
CA ALA A 140 3.59 6.62 -12.25
C ALA A 140 3.39 6.39 -13.76
N LEU A 141 2.16 6.54 -14.25
CA LEU A 141 1.89 6.48 -15.69
C LEU A 141 2.69 7.53 -16.47
N SER A 142 2.74 8.77 -15.97
CA SER A 142 3.48 9.86 -16.62
C SER A 142 4.99 9.61 -16.70
N ARG A 143 5.56 8.90 -15.72
CA ARG A 143 6.96 8.46 -15.73
C ARG A 143 7.23 7.29 -16.69
N GLY A 144 6.19 6.64 -17.21
CA GLY A 144 6.32 5.42 -17.99
C GLY A 144 6.50 4.16 -17.15
N ASP A 145 6.14 4.19 -15.86
CA ASP A 145 6.16 3.01 -15.01
C ASP A 145 5.14 1.99 -15.53
N HIS A 146 5.55 0.73 -15.64
CA HIS A 146 4.69 -0.36 -16.11
C HIS A 146 4.06 -1.15 -14.95
N MET A 147 4.43 -0.85 -13.71
CA MET A 147 3.87 -1.48 -12.52
C MET A 147 3.62 -0.47 -11.40
N PHE A 148 2.41 -0.53 -10.83
CA PHE A 148 2.08 0.16 -9.58
C PHE A 148 1.76 -0.89 -8.51
N ASN A 149 2.60 -0.98 -7.49
CA ASN A 149 2.57 -2.05 -6.50
C ASN A 149 2.03 -1.56 -5.15
N PHE A 150 0.86 -2.07 -4.75
CA PHE A 150 0.26 -1.77 -3.46
C PHE A 150 0.78 -2.65 -2.32
N TRP A 151 1.74 -3.56 -2.54
CA TRP A 151 2.23 -4.55 -1.58
C TRP A 151 1.14 -5.51 -1.08
N GLY A 152 1.41 -6.20 0.03
CA GLY A 152 0.55 -7.24 0.57
C GLY A 152 -0.87 -6.80 0.93
N ILE A 153 -1.81 -7.72 0.71
CA ILE A 153 -3.21 -7.68 1.14
C ILE A 153 -3.53 -8.93 1.96
N SER A 154 -4.67 -8.93 2.64
CA SER A 154 -5.18 -10.16 3.25
C SER A 154 -5.71 -11.14 2.18
N PRO A 155 -5.69 -12.46 2.46
CA PRO A 155 -6.38 -13.47 1.64
C PRO A 155 -7.88 -13.16 1.45
N GLU A 156 -8.46 -13.73 0.40
CA GLU A 156 -9.90 -13.63 0.11
C GLU A 156 -10.72 -14.59 0.96
N GLY A 157 -11.80 -14.07 1.55
CA GLY A 157 -12.54 -14.79 2.58
C GLY A 157 -11.70 -14.95 3.86
N ALA A 158 -12.34 -15.05 5.00
CA ALA A 158 -11.66 -15.29 6.28
C ALA A 158 -11.00 -16.70 6.38
N ARG A 159 -10.64 -17.32 5.25
CA ARG A 159 -9.99 -18.61 5.14
C ARG A 159 -8.69 -18.40 4.40
N ASN A 160 -7.58 -18.54 5.12
CA ASN A 160 -6.32 -18.83 4.48
C ASN A 160 -6.36 -20.32 4.08
N PRO A 161 -6.41 -20.68 2.78
CA PRO A 161 -6.48 -22.07 2.36
C PRO A 161 -5.23 -22.89 2.73
N THR A 162 -4.11 -22.23 3.05
CA THR A 162 -2.87 -22.89 3.50
C THR A 162 -2.70 -22.88 5.03
N SER A 163 -3.60 -22.25 5.78
CA SER A 163 -3.58 -22.35 7.24
C SER A 163 -4.32 -23.62 7.69
N PRO A 164 -3.65 -24.55 8.41
CA PRO A 164 -4.34 -25.69 9.01
C PRO A 164 -5.30 -25.27 10.15
N PHE A 165 -5.36 -23.98 10.49
CA PHE A 165 -6.18 -23.44 11.57
C PHE A 165 -7.24 -22.47 11.04
N ARG A 166 -8.50 -22.67 11.45
CA ARG A 166 -9.56 -21.67 11.25
C ARG A 166 -9.18 -20.36 11.92
N LEU A 167 -9.40 -19.23 11.24
CA LEU A 167 -9.20 -17.92 11.84
C LEU A 167 -10.00 -17.82 13.15
N ARG A 168 -9.33 -17.37 14.22
CA ARG A 168 -10.00 -17.09 15.50
C ARG A 168 -11.07 -16.00 15.40
N ARG A 169 -11.02 -15.16 14.35
CA ARG A 169 -11.95 -14.06 14.10
C ARG A 169 -12.68 -14.28 12.77
N ALA A 170 -13.94 -13.86 12.73
CA ALA A 170 -14.77 -13.92 11.52
C ALA A 170 -14.26 -13.03 10.36
N ARG A 171 -13.37 -12.08 10.64
CA ARG A 171 -12.76 -11.17 9.65
C ARG A 171 -11.27 -10.98 9.93
N HIS A 172 -10.47 -11.03 8.86
CA HIS A 172 -9.02 -10.81 8.93
C HIS A 172 -8.70 -9.36 9.32
N PRO A 173 -7.68 -9.08 10.16
CA PRO A 173 -7.35 -7.72 10.61
C PRO A 173 -7.12 -6.71 9.47
N PHE A 174 -6.58 -7.17 8.33
CA PHE A 174 -6.29 -6.34 7.15
C PHE A 174 -7.37 -6.38 6.06
N ALA A 175 -8.60 -6.82 6.35
CA ALA A 175 -9.68 -6.85 5.36
C ALA A 175 -9.99 -5.47 4.78
N GLY A 176 -9.99 -4.41 5.60
CA GLY A 176 -10.18 -3.03 5.12
C GLY A 176 -9.05 -2.56 4.21
N VAL A 177 -7.80 -2.93 4.52
CA VAL A 177 -6.62 -2.64 3.68
C VAL A 177 -6.73 -3.36 2.33
N ARG A 178 -7.21 -4.61 2.30
CA ARG A 178 -7.54 -5.31 1.05
C ARG A 178 -8.55 -4.51 0.23
N THR A 179 -9.70 -4.18 0.82
CA THR A 179 -10.76 -3.43 0.12
C THR A 179 -10.26 -2.10 -0.44
N PHE A 180 -9.42 -1.39 0.32
CA PHE A 180 -8.78 -0.16 -0.12
C PHE A 180 -7.89 -0.41 -1.35
N LYS A 181 -6.90 -1.31 -1.24
CA LYS A 181 -5.89 -1.55 -2.30
C LYS A 181 -6.51 -2.16 -3.56
N THR A 182 -7.29 -3.23 -3.44
CA THR A 182 -7.88 -3.94 -4.60
C THR A 182 -8.95 -3.14 -5.32
N GLY A 183 -9.39 -2.00 -4.77
CA GLY A 183 -10.41 -1.17 -5.40
C GLY A 183 -9.88 -0.17 -6.42
N PHE A 184 -8.56 0.09 -6.44
CA PHE A 184 -7.90 0.89 -7.47
C PHE A 184 -7.72 0.13 -8.80
N GLY A 185 -8.32 -1.06 -8.92
CA GLY A 185 -8.10 -1.95 -10.05
C GLY A 185 -6.81 -2.74 -9.92
N GLY A 186 -6.36 -3.32 -11.03
CA GLY A 186 -5.18 -4.16 -11.09
C GLY A 186 -5.46 -5.65 -10.88
N GLU A 187 -4.38 -6.42 -10.84
CA GLU A 187 -4.39 -7.88 -10.76
C GLU A 187 -3.74 -8.34 -9.46
N LEU A 188 -4.17 -9.49 -8.94
CA LEU A 188 -3.55 -10.11 -7.78
C LEU A 188 -2.36 -10.94 -8.24
N LEU A 189 -1.16 -10.58 -7.77
CA LEU A 189 0.05 -11.37 -7.96
C LEU A 189 0.27 -12.27 -6.75
N GLU A 190 -0.04 -13.56 -6.90
CA GLU A 190 0.25 -14.56 -5.88
C GLU A 190 1.71 -15.02 -5.99
N LEU A 191 2.52 -14.58 -5.03
CA LEU A 191 3.91 -15.00 -4.91
C LEU A 191 4.02 -16.29 -4.11
N VAL A 192 5.04 -17.09 -4.41
CA VAL A 192 5.39 -18.26 -3.59
C VAL A 192 5.68 -17.79 -2.16
N HIS A 193 5.09 -18.46 -1.18
CA HIS A 193 5.33 -18.16 0.22
C HIS A 193 6.79 -18.39 0.62
N CYS A 194 7.25 -17.68 1.64
CA CYS A 194 8.57 -17.91 2.22
C CYS A 194 8.68 -19.38 2.68
N MET A 195 9.72 -20.06 2.18
CA MET A 195 10.04 -21.43 2.51
C MET A 195 11.21 -21.44 3.48
N ASP A 196 11.00 -22.02 4.66
CA ASP A 196 12.05 -22.15 5.66
C ASP A 196 12.89 -23.40 5.40
N ILE A 197 14.21 -23.27 5.49
CA ILE A 197 15.17 -24.39 5.49
C ILE A 197 15.66 -24.58 6.94
N PRO A 198 15.24 -25.65 7.65
CA PRO A 198 15.66 -25.88 9.03
C PRO A 198 17.15 -26.19 9.13
N VAL A 199 17.93 -25.28 9.73
CA VAL A 199 19.37 -25.47 9.98
C VAL A 199 19.68 -26.08 11.36
N SER A 200 18.68 -26.21 12.23
CA SER A 200 18.82 -26.86 13.55
C SER A 200 17.47 -27.34 14.10
N ASN A 201 17.48 -28.28 15.03
CA ASN A 201 16.25 -28.79 15.68
C ASN A 201 15.48 -27.72 16.47
N LYS A 202 16.15 -26.63 16.92
CA LYS A 202 15.49 -25.50 17.60
C LYS A 202 14.51 -24.75 16.70
N TYR A 203 14.62 -24.90 15.38
CA TYR A 203 13.70 -24.32 14.41
C TYR A 203 12.25 -24.75 14.70
N TYR A 204 12.02 -26.03 15.02
CA TYR A 204 10.66 -26.53 15.24
C TYR A 204 9.96 -25.90 16.46
N LEU A 205 10.72 -25.54 17.50
CA LEU A 205 10.19 -24.79 18.64
C LEU A 205 9.78 -23.37 18.22
N THR A 206 10.61 -22.69 17.43
CA THR A 206 10.31 -21.36 16.89
C THR A 206 9.08 -21.41 15.98
N ARG A 207 9.03 -22.39 15.07
CA ARG A 207 7.89 -22.62 14.18
C ARG A 207 6.58 -22.88 14.93
N ALA A 208 6.64 -23.66 16.01
CA ALA A 208 5.47 -23.91 16.86
C ALA A 208 4.97 -22.61 17.53
N PHE A 209 5.89 -21.82 18.09
CA PHE A 209 5.58 -20.52 18.69
C PHE A 209 5.00 -19.52 17.68
N GLU A 210 5.57 -19.43 16.49
CA GLU A 210 5.09 -18.55 15.42
C GLU A 210 3.71 -18.97 14.92
N THR A 211 3.48 -20.27 14.75
CA THR A 211 2.18 -20.84 14.38
C THR A 211 1.12 -20.44 15.41
N TYR A 212 1.42 -20.59 16.71
CA TYR A 212 0.53 -20.16 17.78
C TYR A 212 0.27 -18.64 17.74
N ARG A 213 1.30 -17.82 17.50
CA ARG A 213 1.14 -16.36 17.38
C ARG A 213 0.26 -15.95 16.21
N LYS A 214 0.41 -16.58 15.04
CA LYS A 214 -0.43 -16.33 13.85
C LYS A 214 -1.88 -16.63 14.18
N TRP A 215 -2.16 -17.81 14.73
CA TRP A 215 -3.49 -18.21 15.19
C TRP A 215 -4.09 -17.23 16.21
N LYS A 216 -3.33 -16.86 17.26
CA LYS A 216 -3.77 -15.92 18.30
C LYS A 216 -4.13 -14.54 17.74
N ARG A 217 -3.40 -14.09 16.70
CA ARG A 217 -3.58 -12.78 16.05
C ARG A 217 -4.59 -12.81 14.90
N GLY A 218 -5.02 -13.99 14.45
CA GLY A 218 -5.98 -14.15 13.36
C GLY A 218 -5.36 -13.95 11.97
N PHE A 219 -4.14 -14.45 11.79
CA PHE A 219 -3.42 -14.57 10.52
C PHE A 219 -3.30 -16.04 10.09
#